data_AF-A0A7V4ABU5-F1
#
_entry.id   AF-A0A7V4ABU5-F1
#
_cell.length_a   1.000
_cell.length_b   1.000
_cell.length_c   1.000
_cell.angle_alpha   90.00
_cell.angle_beta   90.00
_cell.angle_gamma   90.00
#
_symmetry.space_group_name_H-M   'P 1'
#
loop_
_entity.id
_entity.type
_entity.pdbx_description
1 polymer ?
#
loop_
_entity_poly.entity_id
_entity_poly.type
_entity_poly.pdbx_seq_one_letter_code
_entity_poly.pdbx_strand_id
1 'polypeptide(L)'
;MKKGVPLFITFISGFILIVALFIPHEPFGSLQERFNDWYIIVSGFTLILGIDSLLAYHYRKIKRKEKEAPYSFALLLTFIITLLWGIYSGIKHGNPFAPTSTFLRYFYTYVFVPLQATMFSLLAFFIASAAYRAFRARGLNATLLLISAGIVMLGRVPKGEDFSPYFIAVTFILIAIVCILEALPRISIYERVLFFGLAIISLILIFPIGIFLKTKLPLLSDWIMNVPQLGAKRGLFIGISLGAIAMALRIILGIERTYLK
;
A
#
# COMPACT_ATOMS: atom_id res chain seq x y z
N MET A 1 -37.54 -10.30 4.72
CA MET A 1 -37.75 -8.83 4.60
C MET A 1 -36.85 -7.96 5.51
N LYS A 2 -36.24 -8.48 6.60
CA LYS A 2 -35.45 -7.68 7.57
C LYS A 2 -34.04 -7.21 7.11
N LYS A 3 -33.54 -7.68 5.96
CA LYS A 3 -32.20 -7.32 5.40
C LYS A 3 -32.24 -6.36 4.22
N GLY A 4 -33.41 -6.14 3.60
CA GLY A 4 -33.53 -5.37 2.36
C GLY A 4 -33.50 -3.86 2.58
N VAL A 5 -34.25 -3.36 3.56
CA VAL A 5 -34.30 -1.92 3.91
C VAL A 5 -32.92 -1.34 4.26
N PRO A 6 -32.10 -2.01 5.09
CA PRO A 6 -30.79 -1.48 5.46
C PRO A 6 -29.82 -1.48 4.29
N LEU A 7 -29.81 -2.56 3.52
CA LEU A 7 -29.00 -2.67 2.32
C LEU A 7 -29.38 -1.60 1.29
N PHE A 8 -30.68 -1.30 1.18
CA PHE A 8 -31.19 -0.24 0.32
C PHE A 8 -30.71 1.14 0.81
N ILE A 9 -30.75 1.40 2.11
CA ILE A 9 -30.23 2.65 2.69
C ILE A 9 -28.72 2.78 2.44
N THR A 10 -27.92 1.73 2.65
CA THR A 10 -26.47 1.76 2.34
C THR A 10 -26.19 1.95 0.86
N PHE A 11 -27.02 1.35 0.02
CA PHE A 11 -26.86 1.44 -1.42
C PHE A 11 -27.13 2.87 -1.89
N ILE A 12 -28.23 3.48 -1.42
CA ILE A 12 -28.58 4.86 -1.74
C ILE A 12 -27.55 5.85 -1.19
N SER A 13 -27.15 5.72 0.08
CA SER A 13 -26.16 6.62 0.67
C SER A 13 -24.78 6.51 -0.01
N GLY A 14 -24.35 5.28 -0.31
CA GLY A 14 -23.13 5.02 -1.06
C GLY A 14 -23.19 5.52 -2.51
N PHE A 15 -24.32 5.37 -3.18
CA PHE A 15 -24.54 5.88 -4.52
C PHE A 15 -24.49 7.42 -4.55
N ILE A 16 -25.13 8.08 -3.57
CA ILE A 16 -25.07 9.55 -3.42
C ILE A 16 -23.62 10.02 -3.24
N LEU A 17 -22.80 9.31 -2.45
CA LEU A 17 -21.38 9.63 -2.29
C LEU A 17 -20.58 9.47 -3.59
N ILE A 18 -20.85 8.41 -4.37
CA ILE A 18 -20.22 8.22 -5.68
C ILE A 18 -20.60 9.38 -6.61
N VAL A 19 -21.89 9.73 -6.68
CA VAL A 19 -22.37 10.85 -7.50
C VAL A 19 -21.73 12.17 -7.06
N ALA A 20 -21.62 12.42 -5.75
CA ALA A 20 -20.97 13.62 -5.22
C ALA A 20 -19.47 13.69 -5.56
N LEU A 21 -18.78 12.57 -5.74
CA LEU A 21 -17.36 12.56 -6.15
C LEU A 21 -17.15 12.99 -7.62
N PHE A 22 -18.17 12.86 -8.48
CA PHE A 22 -18.07 13.19 -9.90
C PHE A 22 -18.76 14.52 -10.27
N ILE A 23 -19.59 15.07 -9.39
CA ILE A 23 -20.35 16.31 -9.63
C ILE A 23 -19.88 17.41 -8.67
N PRO A 24 -18.93 18.26 -9.06
CA PRO A 24 -18.38 19.33 -8.22
C PRO A 24 -19.21 20.62 -8.27
N HIS A 25 -20.54 20.52 -8.37
CA HIS A 25 -21.44 21.67 -8.32
C HIS A 25 -22.54 21.46 -7.27
N GLU A 26 -23.04 22.55 -6.68
CA GLU A 26 -24.21 22.52 -5.79
C GLU A 26 -25.38 21.82 -6.50
N PRO A 27 -26.15 20.95 -5.81
CA PRO A 27 -26.21 20.71 -4.35
C PRO A 27 -25.22 19.64 -3.82
N PHE A 28 -24.43 19.00 -4.68
CA PHE A 28 -23.56 17.86 -4.31
C PHE A 28 -22.12 18.27 -3.96
N GLY A 29 -21.68 19.47 -4.36
CA GLY A 29 -20.32 19.96 -4.18
C GLY A 29 -19.87 20.07 -2.71
N SER A 30 -20.77 20.48 -1.80
CA SER A 30 -20.47 20.60 -0.35
C SER A 30 -20.72 19.30 0.44
N LEU A 31 -21.23 18.25 -0.21
CA LEU A 31 -21.62 17.02 0.45
C LEU A 31 -20.40 16.26 0.99
N GLN A 32 -19.29 16.23 0.24
CA GLN A 32 -18.05 15.59 0.67
C GLN A 32 -17.48 16.20 1.96
N GLU A 33 -17.50 17.54 2.08
CA GLU A 33 -17.03 18.24 3.27
C GLU A 33 -17.90 17.91 4.48
N ARG A 34 -19.23 17.98 4.34
CA ARG A 34 -20.18 17.59 5.39
C ARG A 34 -20.01 16.15 5.84
N PHE A 35 -19.81 15.22 4.90
CA PHE A 35 -19.56 13.81 5.23
C PHE A 35 -18.24 13.61 5.95
N ASN A 36 -17.19 14.35 5.57
CA ASN A 36 -15.91 14.33 6.26
C ASN A 36 -16.04 14.87 7.70
N ASP A 37 -16.79 15.95 7.91
CA ASP A 37 -17.05 16.49 9.25
C ASP A 37 -17.79 15.49 10.12
N TRP A 38 -18.86 14.89 9.61
CA TRP A 38 -19.60 13.83 10.31
C TRP A 38 -18.69 12.63 10.61
N TYR A 39 -17.85 12.22 9.66
CA TYR A 39 -16.89 11.14 9.86
C TYR A 39 -15.87 11.47 10.96
N ILE A 40 -15.35 12.70 11.01
CA ILE A 40 -14.42 13.16 12.05
C ILE A 40 -15.11 13.10 13.42
N ILE A 41 -16.35 13.60 13.53
CA ILE A 41 -17.11 13.57 14.78
C ILE A 41 -17.35 12.12 15.24
N VAL A 42 -17.87 11.27 14.36
CA VAL A 42 -18.18 9.86 14.69
C VAL A 42 -16.91 9.08 15.02
N SER A 43 -15.81 9.31 14.29
CA SER A 43 -14.52 8.65 14.57
C SER A 43 -13.95 9.04 15.93
N GLY A 44 -14.16 10.28 16.38
CA GLY A 44 -13.82 10.72 17.73
C GLY A 44 -14.51 9.89 18.83
N PHE A 45 -15.82 9.69 18.73
CA PHE A 45 -16.57 8.83 19.66
C PHE A 45 -16.17 7.35 19.53
N THR A 46 -15.95 6.89 18.31
CA THR A 46 -15.56 5.50 18.03
C THR A 46 -14.19 5.18 18.63
N LEU A 47 -13.25 6.13 18.61
CA LEU A 47 -11.93 5.96 19.23
C LEU A 47 -12.05 5.67 20.72
N ILE A 48 -12.92 6.38 21.44
CA ILE A 48 -13.15 6.18 22.87
C ILE A 48 -13.71 4.77 23.13
N LEU A 49 -14.72 4.35 22.37
CA LEU A 49 -15.29 3.00 22.47
C LEU A 49 -14.26 1.91 22.13
N GLY A 50 -13.40 2.16 21.14
CA GLY A 50 -12.32 1.24 20.77
C GLY A 50 -11.29 1.07 21.88
N ILE A 51 -10.90 2.17 22.53
CA ILE A 51 -9.99 2.14 23.69
C ILE A 51 -10.65 1.40 24.85
N ASP A 52 -11.90 1.72 25.19
CA ASP A 52 -12.63 1.05 26.28
C ASP A 52 -12.73 -0.47 26.05
N SER A 53 -13.15 -0.89 24.85
CA SER A 53 -13.24 -2.29 24.49
C SER A 53 -11.89 -3.01 24.56
N LEU A 54 -10.81 -2.37 24.09
CA LEU A 54 -9.46 -2.94 24.11
C LEU A 54 -8.97 -3.13 25.55
N LEU A 55 -9.08 -2.09 26.38
CA LEU A 55 -8.65 -2.11 27.77
C LEU A 55 -9.47 -3.13 28.57
N ALA A 56 -10.80 -3.13 28.43
CA ALA A 56 -11.70 -4.06 29.12
C ALA A 56 -11.45 -5.52 28.72
N TYR A 57 -11.16 -5.79 27.43
CA TYR A 57 -10.83 -7.13 26.96
C TYR A 57 -9.52 -7.64 27.60
N HIS A 58 -8.43 -6.87 27.49
CA HIS A 58 -7.14 -7.29 28.02
C HIS A 58 -7.10 -7.33 29.55
N TYR A 59 -7.81 -6.42 30.22
CA TYR A 59 -7.94 -6.43 31.68
C TYR A 59 -8.66 -7.69 32.18
N ARG A 60 -9.78 -8.07 31.55
CA ARG A 60 -10.50 -9.31 31.89
C ARG A 60 -9.64 -10.55 31.66
N LYS A 61 -8.88 -10.58 30.56
CA LYS A 61 -7.95 -11.66 30.22
C LYS A 61 -6.84 -11.85 31.27
N ILE A 62 -6.29 -10.76 31.79
CA ILE A 62 -5.30 -10.79 32.88
C ILE A 62 -5.95 -11.26 34.19
N LYS A 63 -7.13 -10.72 34.54
CA LYS A 63 -7.85 -11.10 35.76
C LYS A 63 -8.21 -12.60 35.78
N ARG A 64 -8.53 -13.17 34.61
CA ARG A 64 -8.84 -14.59 34.42
C ARG A 64 -7.60 -15.49 34.32
N LYS A 65 -6.38 -14.92 34.33
CA LYS A 65 -5.10 -15.65 34.20
C LYS A 65 -5.06 -16.59 32.99
N GLU A 66 -5.55 -16.13 31.84
CA GLU A 66 -5.49 -16.92 30.60
C GLU A 66 -4.04 -17.13 30.16
N LYS A 67 -3.80 -18.16 29.33
CA LYS A 67 -2.45 -18.53 28.84
C LYS A 67 -1.67 -17.36 28.20
N GLU A 68 -2.38 -16.42 27.59
CA GLU A 68 -1.82 -15.24 26.91
C GLU A 68 -1.89 -13.95 27.76
N ALA A 69 -2.15 -14.06 29.06
CA ALA A 69 -2.18 -12.92 29.99
C ALA A 69 -0.87 -12.10 29.99
N PRO A 70 0.34 -12.69 29.88
CA PRO A 70 1.58 -11.89 29.85
C PRO A 70 1.63 -10.90 28.68
N TYR A 71 1.19 -11.31 27.48
CA TYR A 71 1.14 -10.44 26.31
C TYR A 71 0.09 -9.33 26.47
N SER A 72 -1.04 -9.65 27.10
CA SER A 72 -2.08 -8.67 27.41
C SER A 72 -1.59 -7.62 28.41
N PHE A 73 -0.79 -8.03 29.40
CA PHE A 73 -0.18 -7.11 30.36
C PHE A 73 0.85 -6.20 29.67
N ALA A 74 1.72 -6.76 28.83
CA ALA A 74 2.68 -5.99 28.06
C ALA A 74 2.00 -4.93 27.15
N LEU A 75 0.88 -5.29 26.52
CA LEU A 75 0.07 -4.35 25.73
C LEU A 75 -0.47 -3.21 26.60
N LEU A 76 -1.12 -3.51 27.73
CA LEU A 76 -1.65 -2.45 28.60
C LEU A 76 -0.54 -1.53 29.13
N LEU A 77 0.59 -2.09 29.52
CA LEU A 77 1.74 -1.32 30.00
C LEU A 77 2.30 -0.42 28.91
N THR A 78 2.52 -0.94 27.70
CA THR A 78 3.02 -0.15 26.57
C THR A 78 2.01 0.91 26.10
N PHE A 79 0.71 0.63 26.17
CA PHE A 79 -0.35 1.62 25.92
C PHE A 79 -0.24 2.81 26.87
N ILE A 80 -0.12 2.56 28.19
CA ILE A 80 0.00 3.62 29.20
C ILE A 80 1.30 4.41 29.01
N ILE A 81 2.43 3.74 28.78
CA ILE A 81 3.71 4.41 28.51
C ILE A 81 3.61 5.33 27.29
N THR A 82 3.03 4.84 26.21
CA THR A 82 2.87 5.62 24.97
C THR A 82 1.96 6.83 25.17
N LEU A 83 0.86 6.65 25.89
CA LEU A 83 -0.09 7.72 26.20
C LEU A 83 0.55 8.81 27.08
N LEU A 84 1.24 8.40 28.15
CA LEU A 84 1.96 9.34 29.02
C LEU A 84 3.08 10.07 28.29
N TRP A 85 3.82 9.39 27.41
CA TRP A 85 4.86 10.01 26.60
C TRP A 85 4.29 11.03 25.61
N GLY A 86 3.16 10.71 24.96
CA GLY A 86 2.44 11.63 24.08
C GLY A 86 2.00 12.90 24.81
N ILE A 87 1.36 12.75 25.99
CA ILE A 87 0.92 13.88 26.82
C ILE A 87 2.10 14.73 27.26
N TYR A 88 3.17 14.12 27.80
CA TYR A 88 4.38 14.82 28.22
C TYR A 88 5.00 15.64 27.08
N SER A 89 5.12 15.03 25.90
CA SER A 89 5.66 15.69 24.72
C SER A 89 4.77 16.83 24.23
N GLY A 90 3.45 16.66 24.32
CA GLY A 90 2.46 17.69 24.00
C GLY A 90 2.50 18.89 24.92
N ILE A 91 2.61 18.68 26.24
CA ILE A 91 2.73 19.77 27.21
C ILE A 91 4.02 20.57 26.96
N LYS A 92 5.13 19.89 26.65
CA LYS A 92 6.43 20.54 26.46
C LYS A 92 6.56 21.32 25.15
N HIS A 93 5.97 20.83 24.05
CA HIS A 93 6.13 21.42 22.70
C HIS A 93 4.83 22.00 22.13
N GLY A 94 3.78 22.12 22.95
CA GLY A 94 2.43 22.55 22.54
C GLY A 94 1.64 21.52 21.74
N ASN A 95 2.32 20.66 20.96
CA ASN A 95 1.70 19.60 20.17
C ASN A 95 2.55 18.31 20.22
N PRO A 96 1.96 17.15 20.61
CA PRO A 96 2.65 15.85 20.61
C PRO A 96 3.16 15.40 19.23
N PHE A 97 2.62 15.99 18.17
CA PHE A 97 2.89 15.69 16.77
C PHE A 97 3.64 16.83 16.06
N ALA A 98 4.22 17.77 16.81
CA ALA A 98 5.12 18.76 16.21
C ALA A 98 6.40 18.07 15.69
N PRO A 99 7.02 18.53 14.59
CA PRO A 99 8.29 17.98 14.10
C PRO A 99 9.43 18.06 15.13
N THR A 100 9.36 19.03 16.05
CA THR A 100 10.31 19.22 17.16
C THR A 100 10.03 18.30 18.36
N SER A 101 8.87 17.64 18.39
CA SER A 101 8.43 16.83 19.52
C SER A 101 9.20 15.51 19.59
N THR A 102 9.61 15.12 20.80
CA THR A 102 10.29 13.84 21.03
C THR A 102 9.37 12.66 20.71
N PHE A 103 8.08 12.77 21.05
CA PHE A 103 7.11 11.71 20.81
C PHE A 103 7.03 11.35 19.33
N LEU A 104 6.67 12.31 18.46
CA LEU A 104 6.55 12.01 17.02
C LEU A 104 7.85 11.42 16.47
N ARG A 105 8.99 12.06 16.70
CA ARG A 105 10.26 11.64 16.08
C ARG A 105 10.64 10.21 16.45
N TYR A 106 10.59 9.86 17.73
CA TYR A 106 11.04 8.54 18.18
C TYR A 106 9.97 7.47 18.06
N PHE A 107 8.72 7.76 18.45
CA PHE A 107 7.62 6.80 18.30
C PHE A 107 7.41 6.44 16.84
N TYR A 108 7.41 7.43 15.95
CA TYR A 108 7.25 7.17 14.53
C TYR A 108 8.39 6.32 13.97
N THR A 109 9.63 6.74 14.21
CA THR A 109 10.81 6.11 13.57
C THR A 109 11.12 4.72 14.12
N TYR A 110 10.97 4.51 15.43
CA TYR A 110 11.41 3.27 16.07
C TYR A 110 10.28 2.31 16.44
N VAL A 111 9.04 2.78 16.51
CA VAL A 111 7.89 1.92 16.84
C VAL A 111 7.00 1.76 15.62
N PHE A 112 6.48 2.87 15.08
CA PHE A 112 5.49 2.82 14.01
C PHE A 112 6.07 2.27 12.70
N VAL A 113 7.19 2.83 12.23
CA VAL A 113 7.81 2.44 10.94
C VAL A 113 8.20 0.97 10.92
N PRO A 114 8.90 0.41 11.93
CA PRO A 114 9.23 -1.02 11.93
C PRO A 114 8.00 -1.93 12.00
N LEU A 115 7.00 -1.61 12.83
CA LEU A 115 5.76 -2.39 12.90
C LEU A 115 4.95 -2.34 11.59
N GLN A 116 4.92 -1.18 10.93
CA GLN A 116 4.30 -1.07 9.61
C GLN A 116 5.09 -1.88 8.57
N ALA A 117 6.42 -1.87 8.65
CA ALA A 117 7.28 -2.63 7.74
C ALA A 117 7.11 -4.15 7.91
N THR A 118 6.87 -4.68 9.11
CA THR A 118 6.59 -6.11 9.30
C THR A 118 5.26 -6.52 8.66
N MET A 119 4.21 -5.70 8.82
CA MET A 119 2.92 -5.93 8.15
C MET A 119 3.05 -5.87 6.62
N PHE A 120 3.78 -4.87 6.10
CA PHE A 120 4.03 -4.75 4.67
C PHE A 120 4.90 -5.88 4.12
N SER A 121 5.90 -6.34 4.87
CA SER A 121 6.77 -7.46 4.50
C SER A 121 5.97 -8.76 4.35
N LEU A 122 5.09 -9.05 5.32
CA LEU A 122 4.17 -10.19 5.22
C LEU A 122 3.22 -10.06 4.03
N LEU A 123 2.64 -8.87 3.82
CA LEU A 123 1.78 -8.63 2.66
C LEU A 123 2.54 -8.83 1.34
N ALA A 124 3.76 -8.30 1.21
CA ALA A 124 4.59 -8.48 0.04
C ALA A 124 4.93 -9.95 -0.20
N PHE A 125 5.28 -10.70 0.85
CA PHE A 125 5.51 -12.15 0.77
C PHE A 125 4.26 -12.91 0.31
N PHE A 126 3.09 -12.62 0.87
CA PHE A 126 1.84 -13.28 0.47
C PHE A 126 1.42 -12.90 -0.95
N ILE A 127 1.56 -11.64 -1.35
CA ILE A 127 1.31 -11.20 -2.72
C ILE A 127 2.28 -11.91 -3.66
N ALA A 128 3.58 -11.94 -3.37
CA ALA A 128 4.58 -12.63 -4.18
C ALA A 128 4.31 -14.13 -4.28
N SER A 129 3.92 -14.79 -3.18
CA SER A 129 3.56 -16.21 -3.16
C SER A 129 2.27 -16.49 -3.96
N ALA A 130 1.25 -15.67 -3.80
CA ALA A 130 0.00 -15.77 -4.55
C ALA A 130 0.22 -15.48 -6.04
N ALA A 131 1.02 -14.46 -6.34
CA ALA A 131 1.45 -14.09 -7.67
C ALA A 131 2.26 -15.23 -8.30
N TYR A 132 3.24 -15.82 -7.63
CA TYR A 132 3.99 -16.97 -8.16
C TYR A 132 3.08 -18.18 -8.45
N ARG A 133 2.15 -18.47 -7.54
CA ARG A 133 1.17 -19.54 -7.71
C ARG A 133 0.16 -19.26 -8.84
N ALA A 134 -0.21 -18.00 -9.06
CA ALA A 134 -1.13 -17.56 -10.12
C ALA A 134 -0.42 -17.31 -11.47
N PHE A 135 0.84 -16.89 -11.44
CA PHE A 135 1.74 -16.59 -12.56
C PHE A 135 2.76 -17.71 -12.77
N ARG A 136 2.30 -18.96 -12.78
CA ARG A 136 2.97 -19.98 -13.57
C ARG A 136 2.74 -19.59 -15.03
N ALA A 137 3.63 -18.76 -15.59
CA ALA A 137 3.48 -18.08 -16.88
C ALA A 137 2.93 -19.02 -17.96
N ARG A 138 1.66 -18.82 -18.31
CA ARG A 138 0.92 -19.63 -19.31
C ARG A 138 0.06 -18.78 -20.26
N GLY A 139 0.24 -17.46 -20.33
CA GLY A 139 -0.52 -16.61 -21.25
C GLY A 139 -0.01 -15.18 -21.41
N LEU A 140 -0.35 -14.55 -22.55
CA LEU A 140 0.09 -13.20 -22.96
C LEU A 140 -0.29 -12.11 -21.94
N ASN A 141 -1.49 -12.15 -21.38
CA ASN A 141 -1.97 -11.16 -20.42
C ASN A 141 -1.15 -11.13 -19.12
N ALA A 142 -0.72 -12.30 -18.64
CA ALA A 142 0.14 -12.41 -17.46
C ALA A 142 1.54 -11.84 -17.72
N THR A 143 2.09 -12.07 -18.91
CA THR A 143 3.38 -11.50 -19.32
C THR A 143 3.31 -9.98 -19.41
N LEU A 144 2.25 -9.43 -20.00
CA LEU A 144 2.03 -7.98 -20.06
C LEU A 144 1.91 -7.35 -18.67
N LEU A 145 1.19 -8.01 -17.75
CA LEU A 145 1.09 -7.57 -16.35
C LEU A 145 2.43 -7.63 -15.63
N LEU A 146 3.22 -8.68 -15.85
CA LEU A 146 4.55 -8.83 -15.24
C LEU A 146 5.51 -7.76 -15.74
N ILE A 147 5.54 -7.50 -17.06
CA ILE A 147 6.35 -6.44 -17.66
C ILE A 147 5.92 -5.07 -17.12
N SER A 148 4.61 -4.81 -17.08
CA SER A 148 4.07 -3.55 -16.56
C SER A 148 4.42 -3.34 -15.08
N ALA A 149 4.29 -4.38 -14.26
CA ALA A 149 4.67 -4.34 -12.84
C ALA A 149 6.18 -4.10 -12.66
N GLY A 150 7.02 -4.76 -13.46
CA GLY A 150 8.48 -4.56 -13.43
C GLY A 150 8.89 -3.13 -13.75
N ILE A 151 8.29 -2.53 -14.78
CA ILE A 151 8.55 -1.12 -15.17
C ILE A 151 8.11 -0.16 -14.05
N VAL A 152 6.92 -0.36 -13.49
CA VAL A 152 6.39 0.47 -12.40
C VAL A 152 7.24 0.36 -11.14
N MET A 153 7.66 -0.85 -10.76
CA MET A 153 8.50 -1.07 -9.58
C MET A 153 9.85 -0.38 -9.74
N LEU A 154 10.52 -0.51 -10.90
CA LEU A 154 11.79 0.18 -11.18
C LEU A 154 11.68 1.70 -11.07
N GLY A 155 10.55 2.29 -11.48
CA GLY A 155 10.31 3.73 -11.38
C GLY A 155 9.94 4.24 -9.98
N ARG A 156 9.72 3.38 -8.98
CA ARG A 156 9.22 3.77 -7.64
C ARG A 156 10.04 3.26 -6.46
N VAL A 157 11.04 2.40 -6.68
CA VAL A 157 12.01 2.06 -5.63
C VAL A 157 12.67 3.36 -5.13
N PRO A 158 12.86 3.56 -3.81
CA PRO A 158 13.63 4.71 -3.31
C PRO A 158 15.04 4.71 -3.93
N LYS A 159 15.44 5.81 -4.58
CA LYS A 159 16.62 5.91 -5.49
C LYS A 159 16.53 5.12 -6.81
N GLY A 160 15.33 4.71 -7.22
CA GLY A 160 15.07 3.97 -8.46
C GLY A 160 15.42 4.77 -9.71
N GLU A 161 15.25 6.09 -9.69
CA GLU A 161 15.66 6.98 -10.79
C GLU A 161 17.17 6.93 -11.03
N ASP A 162 17.94 6.90 -9.95
CA ASP A 162 19.40 6.77 -10.00
C ASP A 162 19.82 5.33 -10.31
N PHE A 163 19.07 4.33 -9.83
CA PHE A 163 19.39 2.91 -10.01
C PHE A 163 19.01 2.36 -11.40
N SER A 164 17.95 2.89 -12.02
CA SER A 164 17.41 2.38 -13.29
C SER A 164 18.40 2.37 -14.45
N PRO A 165 19.29 3.38 -14.63
CA PRO A 165 20.31 3.36 -15.67
C PRO A 165 21.38 2.30 -15.39
N TYR A 166 21.75 2.08 -14.12
CA TYR A 166 22.74 1.04 -13.75
C TYR A 166 22.19 -0.37 -13.95
N PHE A 167 20.93 -0.64 -13.57
CA PHE A 167 20.30 -1.94 -13.78
C PHE A 167 20.26 -2.33 -15.26
N ILE A 168 19.91 -1.36 -16.12
CA ILE A 168 19.84 -1.60 -17.56
C ILE A 168 21.24 -1.68 -18.18
N ALA A 169 22.21 -0.87 -17.71
CA ALA A 169 23.60 -1.00 -18.10
C ALA A 169 24.15 -2.41 -17.80
N VAL A 170 23.90 -2.95 -16.61
CA VAL A 170 24.32 -4.31 -16.24
C VAL A 170 23.68 -5.36 -17.16
N THR A 171 22.40 -5.21 -17.49
CA THR A 171 21.70 -6.14 -18.40
C THR A 171 22.30 -6.13 -19.81
N PHE A 172 22.58 -4.95 -20.37
CA PHE A 172 23.22 -4.81 -21.68
C PHE A 172 24.68 -5.27 -21.70
N ILE A 173 25.40 -5.12 -20.58
CA ILE A 173 26.74 -5.70 -20.40
C ILE A 173 26.66 -7.23 -20.39
N LEU A 174 25.71 -7.82 -19.66
CA LEU A 174 25.51 -9.27 -19.67
C LEU A 174 25.15 -9.80 -21.06
N ILE A 175 24.28 -9.10 -21.80
CA ILE A 175 23.95 -9.44 -23.20
C ILE A 175 25.20 -9.36 -24.09
N ALA A 176 26.02 -8.31 -23.92
CA ALA A 176 27.27 -8.17 -24.68
C ALA A 176 28.24 -9.32 -24.38
N ILE A 177 28.38 -9.71 -23.10
CA ILE A 177 29.21 -10.84 -22.67
C ILE A 177 28.68 -12.15 -23.28
N VAL A 178 27.38 -12.42 -23.21
CA VAL A 178 26.78 -13.63 -23.79
C VAL A 178 27.00 -13.67 -25.30
N CYS A 179 26.81 -12.54 -26.00
CA CYS A 179 27.06 -12.45 -27.44
C CYS A 179 28.54 -12.71 -27.79
N ILE A 180 29.48 -12.22 -26.98
CA ILE A 180 30.92 -12.48 -27.15
C ILE A 180 31.23 -13.96 -26.90
N LEU A 181 30.66 -14.57 -25.85
CA LEU A 181 30.86 -15.98 -25.54
C LEU A 181 30.29 -16.89 -26.63
N GLU A 182 29.13 -16.56 -27.21
CA GLU A 182 28.53 -17.28 -28.33
C GLU A 182 29.26 -17.06 -29.66
N ALA A 183 30.02 -15.97 -29.80
CA ALA A 183 30.84 -15.73 -30.99
C ALA A 183 32.09 -16.62 -31.05
N LEU A 184 32.72 -16.94 -29.91
CA LEU A 184 33.96 -17.71 -29.84
C LEU A 184 33.89 -19.13 -30.48
N PRO A 185 32.87 -19.96 -30.22
CA PRO A 185 32.81 -21.33 -30.73
C PRO A 185 32.29 -21.46 -32.17
N ARG A 186 31.71 -20.42 -32.79
CA ARG A 186 31.12 -20.53 -34.14
C ARG A 186 32.17 -20.68 -35.23
N ILE A 187 31.89 -21.48 -36.26
CA ILE A 187 32.84 -21.76 -37.36
C ILE A 187 32.68 -20.75 -38.52
N SER A 188 31.46 -20.27 -38.77
CA SER A 188 31.16 -19.32 -39.84
C SER A 188 31.59 -17.90 -39.48
N ILE A 189 32.39 -17.27 -40.35
CA ILE A 189 32.87 -15.88 -40.19
C ILE A 189 31.73 -14.87 -40.10
N TYR A 190 30.67 -15.08 -40.89
CA TYR A 190 29.50 -14.18 -40.93
C TYR A 190 28.76 -14.17 -39.59
N GLU A 191 28.63 -15.33 -38.95
CA GLU A 191 27.98 -15.43 -37.66
C GLU A 191 28.86 -14.80 -36.57
N ARG A 192 30.18 -15.04 -36.57
CA ARG A 192 31.09 -14.38 -35.62
C ARG A 192 30.99 -12.86 -35.68
N VAL A 193 31.06 -12.29 -36.89
CA VAL A 193 30.97 -10.85 -37.11
C VAL A 193 29.61 -10.30 -36.65
N LEU A 194 28.53 -11.05 -36.88
CA LEU A 194 27.19 -10.66 -36.43
C LEU A 194 27.09 -10.60 -34.89
N PHE A 195 27.61 -11.60 -34.17
CA PHE A 195 27.55 -11.61 -32.70
C PHE A 195 28.47 -10.57 -32.06
N PHE A 196 29.66 -10.32 -32.61
CA PHE A 196 30.50 -9.21 -32.17
C PHE A 196 29.87 -7.85 -32.47
N GLY A 197 29.22 -7.70 -33.63
CA GLY A 197 28.44 -6.51 -33.98
C GLY A 197 27.31 -6.26 -33.00
N LEU A 198 26.54 -7.29 -32.64
CA LEU A 198 25.47 -7.20 -31.63
C LEU A 198 26.01 -6.85 -30.24
N ALA A 199 27.17 -7.38 -29.84
CA ALA A 199 27.80 -7.03 -28.57
C ALA A 199 28.24 -5.56 -28.51
N ILE A 200 28.81 -5.04 -29.60
CA ILE A 200 29.22 -3.64 -29.72
C ILE A 200 27.99 -2.72 -29.72
N ILE A 201 26.95 -3.08 -30.48
CA ILE A 201 25.68 -2.34 -30.50
C ILE A 201 25.06 -2.30 -29.10
N SER A 202 25.07 -3.42 -28.38
CA SER A 202 24.59 -3.52 -26.99
C SER A 202 25.33 -2.54 -26.07
N LEU A 203 26.66 -2.47 -26.16
CA LEU A 203 27.49 -1.53 -25.39
C LEU A 203 27.24 -0.06 -25.75
N ILE A 204 27.08 0.27 -27.03
CA ILE A 204 26.79 1.63 -27.50
C ILE A 204 25.41 2.08 -27.02
N LEU A 205 24.44 1.17 -26.98
CA LEU A 205 23.06 1.48 -26.57
C LEU A 205 22.92 1.85 -25.09
N ILE A 206 23.88 1.49 -24.23
CA ILE A 206 23.82 1.73 -22.77
C ILE A 206 23.63 3.22 -22.45
N PHE A 207 24.42 4.08 -23.07
CA PHE A 207 24.42 5.52 -22.78
C PHE A 207 23.12 6.23 -23.21
N PRO A 208 22.64 6.12 -24.47
CA PRO A 208 21.40 6.79 -24.89
C PRO A 208 20.16 6.24 -24.18
N ILE A 209 20.09 4.93 -23.93
CA ILE A 209 18.98 4.33 -23.20
C ILE A 209 19.01 4.77 -21.73
N GLY A 210 20.17 4.80 -21.09
CA GLY A 210 20.31 5.26 -19.69
C GLY A 210 19.77 6.68 -19.48
N ILE A 211 20.06 7.60 -20.40
CA ILE A 211 19.54 8.98 -20.36
C ILE A 211 18.03 9.02 -20.60
N PHE A 212 17.55 8.25 -21.59
CA PHE A 212 16.13 8.17 -21.91
C PHE A 212 15.31 7.66 -20.72
N LEU A 213 15.79 6.61 -20.05
CA LEU A 213 15.17 6.03 -18.86
C LEU A 213 15.09 7.03 -17.72
N LYS A 214 16.21 7.71 -17.40
CA LYS A 214 16.25 8.71 -16.32
C LYS A 214 15.20 9.82 -16.51
N THR A 215 14.93 10.19 -17.76
CA THR A 215 14.02 11.31 -18.08
C THR A 215 12.56 10.87 -18.27
N LYS A 216 12.32 9.69 -18.86
CA LYS A 216 10.98 9.25 -19.28
C LYS A 216 10.34 8.22 -18.36
N LEU A 217 11.12 7.41 -17.62
CA LEU A 217 10.55 6.46 -16.65
C LEU A 217 9.75 7.13 -15.54
N PRO A 218 10.19 8.26 -14.93
CA PRO A 218 9.40 8.90 -13.88
C PRO A 218 8.03 9.35 -14.41
N LEU A 219 8.00 9.97 -15.60
CA LEU A 219 6.78 10.41 -16.25
C LEU A 219 5.81 9.26 -16.57
N LEU A 220 6.34 8.14 -17.07
CA LEU A 220 5.54 6.94 -17.35
C LEU A 220 5.00 6.33 -16.05
N SER A 221 5.85 6.23 -15.02
CA SER A 221 5.46 5.75 -13.69
C SER A 221 4.37 6.65 -13.08
N ASP A 222 4.54 7.97 -13.13
CA ASP A 222 3.54 8.95 -12.68
C ASP A 222 2.22 8.79 -13.43
N TRP A 223 2.26 8.64 -14.76
CA TRP A 223 1.05 8.42 -15.54
C TRP A 223 0.32 7.13 -15.13
N ILE A 224 1.03 6.01 -14.98
CA ILE A 224 0.45 4.73 -14.53
C ILE A 224 -0.15 4.87 -13.12
N MET A 225 0.53 5.58 -12.20
CA MET A 225 0.03 5.77 -10.84
C MET A 225 -1.20 6.68 -10.79
N ASN A 226 -1.19 7.78 -11.54
CA ASN A 226 -2.20 8.82 -11.45
C ASN A 226 -3.44 8.54 -12.30
N VAL A 227 -3.34 7.68 -13.32
CA VAL A 227 -4.47 7.36 -14.20
C VAL A 227 -5.04 5.97 -13.89
N PRO A 228 -4.47 4.84 -14.35
CA PRO A 228 -5.09 3.53 -14.15
C PRO A 228 -5.06 3.08 -12.68
N GLN A 229 -3.94 3.26 -11.97
CA GLN A 229 -3.88 2.87 -10.55
C GLN A 229 -4.81 3.72 -9.70
N LEU A 230 -4.90 5.03 -9.93
CA LEU A 230 -5.81 5.89 -9.18
C LEU A 230 -7.27 5.48 -9.39
N GLY A 231 -7.64 5.12 -10.63
CA GLY A 231 -8.96 4.55 -10.94
C GLY A 231 -9.24 3.26 -10.17
N ALA A 232 -8.31 2.29 -10.21
CA ALA A 232 -8.44 1.04 -9.47
C ALA A 232 -8.49 1.24 -7.95
N LYS A 233 -7.63 2.12 -7.42
CA LYS A 233 -7.57 2.49 -6.00
C LYS A 233 -8.92 3.06 -5.54
N ARG A 234 -9.51 3.99 -6.31
CA ARG A 234 -10.82 4.57 -6.01
C ARG A 234 -11.90 3.49 -5.98
N GLY A 235 -11.96 2.61 -6.97
CA GLY A 235 -12.92 1.50 -7.00
C GLY A 235 -12.79 0.56 -5.79
N LEU A 236 -11.56 0.20 -5.41
CA LEU A 236 -11.28 -0.62 -4.23
C LEU A 236 -11.73 0.08 -2.93
N PHE A 237 -11.41 1.37 -2.76
CA PHE A 237 -11.86 2.12 -1.58
C PHE A 237 -13.39 2.21 -1.50
N ILE A 238 -14.07 2.50 -2.62
CA ILE A 238 -15.52 2.50 -2.68
C ILE A 238 -16.08 1.14 -2.24
N GLY A 239 -15.52 0.04 -2.75
CA GLY A 239 -15.95 -1.32 -2.38
C GLY A 239 -15.76 -1.62 -0.89
N ILE A 240 -14.59 -1.28 -0.33
CA ILE A 240 -14.29 -1.47 1.10
C ILE A 240 -15.23 -0.63 1.97
N SER A 241 -15.44 0.64 1.62
CA SER A 241 -16.33 1.54 2.36
C SER A 241 -17.77 1.04 2.34
N LEU A 242 -18.31 0.66 1.18
CA LEU A 242 -19.65 0.10 1.06
C LEU A 242 -19.80 -1.19 1.89
N GLY A 243 -18.80 -2.07 1.82
CA GLY A 243 -18.77 -3.31 2.61
C GLY A 243 -18.77 -3.05 4.12
N ALA A 244 -17.99 -2.06 4.57
CA ALA A 244 -17.94 -1.66 5.98
C ALA A 244 -19.27 -1.07 6.47
N ILE A 245 -19.93 -0.21 5.67
CA ILE A 245 -21.25 0.36 6.01
C ILE A 245 -22.30 -0.76 6.07
N ALA A 246 -22.28 -1.68 5.11
CA ALA A 246 -23.20 -2.83 5.11
C ALA A 246 -23.02 -3.72 6.35
N MET A 247 -21.77 -3.99 6.76
CA MET A 247 -21.46 -4.70 7.99
C MET A 247 -21.98 -3.94 9.22
N ALA A 248 -21.72 -2.64 9.31
CA ALA A 248 -22.16 -1.80 10.43
C ALA A 248 -23.68 -1.79 10.59
N LEU A 249 -24.44 -1.66 9.50
CA LEU A 249 -25.90 -1.72 9.56
C LEU A 249 -26.41 -3.09 9.98
N ARG A 250 -25.78 -4.18 9.52
CA ARG A 250 -26.15 -5.54 9.93
C ARG A 250 -25.96 -5.75 11.43
N ILE A 251 -24.94 -5.14 12.01
CA ILE A 251 -24.70 -5.13 13.47
C ILE A 251 -25.77 -4.30 14.19
N ILE A 252 -25.99 -3.05 13.76
CA ILE A 252 -26.95 -2.11 14.41
C ILE A 252 -28.36 -2.72 14.46
N LEU A 253 -28.76 -3.42 13.41
CA LEU A 253 -30.08 -4.03 13.30
C LEU A 253 -30.18 -5.41 13.94
N GLY A 254 -29.12 -5.84 14.64
CA GLY A 254 -29.08 -7.11 15.36
C GLY A 254 -29.12 -8.34 14.47
N ILE A 255 -28.85 -8.18 13.17
CA ILE A 255 -28.85 -9.27 12.17
C ILE A 255 -27.58 -10.08 12.32
N GLU A 256 -26.46 -9.42 12.59
CA GLU A 256 -25.20 -10.03 13.00
C GLU A 256 -24.94 -9.75 14.47
N ARG A 257 -24.61 -10.79 15.22
CA ARG A 257 -24.17 -10.65 16.60
C ARG A 257 -22.68 -10.32 16.58
N THR A 258 -22.32 -9.18 17.16
CA THR A 258 -20.93 -8.84 17.45
C THR A 258 -20.31 -9.94 18.33
N TYR A 259 -19.06 -10.32 18.05
CA TYR A 259 -18.32 -11.31 18.82
C TYR A 259 -17.99 -10.86 20.26
N LEU A 260 -18.30 -9.61 20.62
CA LEU A 260 -18.17 -9.06 21.96
C LEU A 260 -19.33 -9.53 22.82
N LYS A 261 -19.08 -10.54 23.65
CA LYS A 261 -19.83 -10.84 24.87
C LYS A 261 -19.11 -10.28 26.09
#